data_AF-A0A3C0RDB4-F1
#
_entry.id   AF-A0A3C0RDB4-F1
#
_cell.length_a   1.000
_cell.length_b   1.000
_cell.length_c   1.000
_cell.angle_alpha   90.00
_cell.angle_beta   90.00
_cell.angle_gamma   90.00
#
_symmetry.space_group_name_H-M   'P 1'
#
loop_
_entity.id
_entity.type
_entity.pdbx_description
1 polymer ?
#
loop_
_entity_poly.entity_id
_entity_poly.type
_entity_poly.pdbx_seq_one_letter_code
_entity_poly.pdbx_strand_id
1 'polypeptide(L)' 'LLVYASRYSEVSPDIFPFDAQQLPFANTEQALAKYYQLADLFISPSIEDAGPMMILESLPCGTPVIA' A
#
# COMPACT_ATOMS: atom_id res chain seq x y z
N LEU A 1 -0.33 11.62 5.69
CA LEU A 1 -1.46 11.03 4.95
C LEU A 1 -1.22 9.53 4.84
N LEU A 2 -2.05 8.70 5.48
CA LEU A 2 -2.04 7.26 5.24
C LEU A 2 -2.81 6.98 3.95
N VAL A 3 -2.23 6.15 3.10
CA VAL A 3 -2.88 5.70 1.88
C VAL A 3 -2.94 4.18 1.95
N TYR A 4 -4.15 3.61 1.85
CA TYR A 4 -4.34 2.16 1.98
C TYR A 4 -5.20 1.60 0.85
N ALA A 5 -4.96 0.34 0.54
CA ALA A 5 -5.79 -0.44 -0.38
C ALA A 5 -6.41 -1.61 0.39
N SER A 6 -7.71 -1.79 0.25
CA SER A 6 -8.46 -2.89 0.84
C SER A 6 -9.48 -3.39 -0.18
N ARG A 7 -9.67 -4.71 -0.23
CA ARG A 7 -10.76 -5.33 -0.99
C ARG A 7 -12.12 -5.05 -0.32
N TYR A 8 -12.12 -4.84 0.99
CA TYR A 8 -13.32 -4.52 1.75
C TYR A 8 -13.55 -3.01 1.71
N SER A 9 -14.67 -2.61 1.11
CA SER A 9 -15.13 -1.23 1.03
C SER A 9 -15.62 -0.65 2.37
N GLU A 10 -15.62 -1.46 3.43
CA GLU A 10 -16.19 -1.11 4.74
C GLU A 10 -15.17 -0.50 5.71
N VAL A 11 -13.89 -0.46 5.35
CA VAL A 11 -12.87 0.21 6.17
C VAL A 11 -13.04 1.72 5.99
N SER A 12 -13.85 2.36 6.84
CA SER A 12 -14.01 3.81 6.83
C SER A 12 -12.69 4.49 7.19
N PRO A 13 -12.27 5.57 6.50
CA PRO A 13 -11.11 6.36 6.88
C PRO A 13 -11.15 6.86 8.33
N ASP A 14 -12.34 7.06 8.89
CA ASP A 14 -12.54 7.59 10.25
C ASP A 14 -12.05 6.67 11.37
N ILE A 15 -11.74 5.40 11.07
CA ILE A 15 -11.18 4.48 12.07
C ILE A 15 -9.74 4.81 12.43
N PHE A 16 -9.05 5.56 11.56
CA PHE A 16 -7.66 5.92 11.77
C PHE A 16 -7.56 7.23 12.55
N PRO A 17 -6.63 7.36 13.50
CA PRO A 17 -6.46 8.58 14.29
C PRO A 17 -5.77 9.71 13.50
N PHE A 18 -5.68 9.60 12.18
CA PHE A 18 -4.98 10.50 11.27
C PHE A 18 -5.62 10.43 9.87
N ASP A 19 -5.30 11.42 9.02
CA ASP A 19 -5.81 11.50 7.65
C ASP A 19 -5.47 10.24 6.87
N ALA A 20 -6.51 9.52 6.46
CA ALA A 20 -6.41 8.29 5.69
C ALA A 20 -7.24 8.42 4.40
N GLN A 21 -6.72 7.87 3.32
CA GLN A 21 -7.40 7.81 2.03
C GLN A 21 -7.32 6.40 1.46
N GLN A 22 -8.47 5.87 1.04
CA GLN A 22 -8.52 4.60 0.33
C GLN A 22 -8.19 4.80 -1.15
N LEU A 23 -7.30 3.97 -1.69
CA LEU A 23 -7.03 3.92 -3.12
C LEU A 23 -8.00 3.00 -3.86
N PRO A 24 -8.35 3.34 -5.12
CA PRO A 24 -9.04 2.41 -5.99
C PRO A 24 -8.13 1.24 -6.37
N PHE A 25 -8.74 0.13 -6.77
CA PHE A 25 -8.04 -1.07 -7.22
C PHE A 25 -7.08 -0.76 -8.38
N ALA A 26 -5.81 -1.13 -8.23
CA ALA A 26 -4.82 -1.07 -9.31
C ALA A 26 -5.03 -2.24 -10.28
N ASN A 27 -5.54 -1.94 -11.47
CA ASN A 27 -5.81 -2.94 -12.52
C ASN A 27 -4.62 -3.26 -13.41
N THR A 28 -3.48 -2.59 -13.22
CA THR A 28 -2.26 -2.73 -14.03
C THR A 28 -1.03 -2.60 -13.15
N GLU A 29 0.06 -3.25 -13.55
CA GLU A 29 1.36 -3.13 -12.87
C GLU A 29 1.87 -1.68 -12.89
N GLN A 30 1.62 -0.94 -13.98
CA GLN A 30 2.02 0.47 -14.09
C GLN A 30 1.26 1.36 -13.11
N ALA A 31 -0.02 1.08 -12.85
CA ALA A 31 -0.78 1.80 -11.83
C ALA A 31 -0.25 1.49 -10.42
N LEU A 32 0.04 0.22 -10.14
CA LEU A 32 0.60 -0.19 -8.85
C LEU A 32 2.00 0.43 -8.62
N ALA A 33 2.88 0.39 -9.62
CA ALA A 33 4.20 1.01 -9.56
C ALA A 33 4.13 2.53 -9.34
N LYS A 34 3.11 3.21 -9.89
CA LYS A 34 2.88 4.63 -9.59
C LYS A 34 2.50 4.85 -8.13
N TYR A 35 1.70 3.97 -7.54
CA TYR A 35 1.35 4.08 -6.12
C TYR A 35 2.57 3.93 -5.22
N TYR A 36 3.45 2.97 -5.52
CA TYR A 36 4.72 2.86 -4.80
C TYR A 36 5.57 4.13 -4.96
N GLN A 37 5.80 4.60 -6.18
CA GLN A 37 6.60 5.81 -6.44
C GLN A 37 6.03 7.10 -5.82
N LEU A 38 4.71 7.17 -5.64
CA LEU A 38 4.04 8.30 -5.00
C LEU A 38 4.09 8.24 -3.46
N ALA A 39 4.39 7.08 -2.89
CA ALA A 39 4.48 6.91 -1.45
C ALA A 39 5.89 7.21 -0.94
N ASP A 40 5.97 7.94 0.17
CA ASP A 40 7.25 8.16 0.87
C ASP A 40 7.75 6.89 1.57
N LEU A 41 6.84 5.97 1.92
CA LEU A 41 7.10 4.75 2.68
C LEU A 41 6.01 3.71 2.44
N PHE A 42 6.40 2.46 2.23
CA PHE A 42 5.49 1.31 2.17
C PHE A 42 5.54 0.51 3.48
N ILE A 43 4.38 0.06 3.97
CA ILE A 43 4.26 -0.77 5.17
C ILE A 43 3.57 -2.08 4.79
N SER A 44 4.19 -3.20 5.14
CA SER A 44 3.61 -4.54 4.98
C SER A 44 3.13 -5.05 6.34
N PRO A 45 1.85 -4.89 6.72
CA PRO A 45 1.36 -5.27 8.06
C PRO A 45 1.11 -6.78 8.21
N SER A 46 1.49 -7.61 7.24
CA SER A 46 1.21 -9.04 7.26
C SER A 46 2.10 -9.76 8.26
N ILE A 47 1.50 -10.56 9.14
CA ILE A 47 2.23 -11.39 10.12
C ILE A 47 2.83 -12.62 9.43
N GLU A 48 2.10 -13.20 8.49
CA GLU A 48 2.51 -14.37 7.70
C GLU A 48 2.29 -14.04 6.23
N ASP A 49 3.36 -14.01 5.44
CA ASP A 49 3.30 -13.76 4.00
C ASP A 49 4.04 -14.87 3.24
N ALA A 50 3.36 -15.46 2.25
CA ALA A 50 3.90 -16.53 1.43
C ALA A 50 4.65 -15.95 0.24
N GLY A 51 5.85 -15.40 0.50
CA GLY A 51 6.66 -14.72 -0.50
C GLY A 51 6.14 -13.29 -0.71
N PRO A 52 6.63 -12.32 0.07
CA PRO A 52 6.08 -10.96 0.09
C PRO A 52 6.43 -10.20 -1.19
N MET A 53 5.67 -10.45 -2.26
CA MET A 53 5.92 -9.87 -3.58
C MET A 53 5.78 -8.34 -3.54
N MET A 54 4.89 -7.80 -2.73
CA MET A 54 4.72 -6.34 -2.60
C MET A 54 5.96 -5.64 -2.02
N ILE A 55 6.72 -6.31 -1.15
CA ILE A 55 8.01 -5.80 -0.67
C ILE A 55 8.98 -5.72 -1.85
N LEU A 56 9.07 -6.81 -2.63
CA LEU A 56 9.95 -6.89 -3.80
C LEU A 56 9.54 -5.93 -4.94
N GLU A 57 8.27 -5.57 -5.04
CA GLU A 57 7.74 -4.59 -6.00
C GLU A 57 8.05 -3.14 -5.56
N SER A 58 8.02 -2.87 -4.25
CA SER A 58 8.26 -1.53 -3.71
C SER A 58 9.72 -1.06 -3.86
N LEU A 59 10.68 -1.98 -3.70
CA LEU A 59 12.11 -1.66 -3.71
C LEU A 59 12.61 -1.09 -5.06
N PRO A 60 12.30 -1.69 -6.23
CA PRO A 60 12.66 -1.13 -7.54
C PRO A 60 11.99 0.21 -7.84
N CYS A 61 10.84 0.49 -7.21
CA CYS A 61 10.13 1.76 -7.33
C CYS A 61 10.78 2.90 -6.52
N GLY A 62 11.86 2.62 -5.77
CA GLY A 62 12.54 3.59 -4.92
C GLY A 62 11.83 3.87 -3.60
N THR A 63 10.84 3.04 -3.25
CA THR A 63 10.02 3.22 -2.05
C THR A 63 10.62 2.42 -0.91
N PRO A 64 11.06 3.06 0.19
CA PRO A 64 11.52 2.33 1.36
C PRO A 64 10.37 1.53 1.99
N VAL A 65 10.69 0.39 2.62
CA VAL A 65 9.71 -0.56 3.15
C VAL A 65 9.94 -0.89 4.61
N ILE A 66 8.86 -0.95 5.39
CA ILE A 66 8.80 -1.55 6.73
C ILE A 66 7.93 -2.80 6.63
N ALA A 67 8.46 -3.93 7.08
CA ALA A 67 7.79 -5.22 7.10
C ALA A 67 7.55 -5.71 8.52
#